data_AF-A0A401TJ35-F1
#
_entry.id   AF-A0A401TJ35-F1
#
_cell.length_a   1.000
_cell.length_b   1.000
_cell.length_c   1.000
_cell.angle_alpha   90.00
_cell.angle_beta   90.00
_cell.angle_gamma   90.00
#
_symmetry.space_group_name_H-M   'P 1'
#
loop_
_entity.id
_entity.type
_entity.pdbx_description
1 polymer ?
#
loop_
_entity_poly.entity_id
_entity_poly.type
_entity_poly.pdbx_seq_one_letter_code
_entity_poly.pdbx_strand_id
1 'polypeptide(L)'
;VAEVMNGKCQDIYKLPVPTPCSLNTRGHPINLRVPSPLPPTEKHLDISMSRSNVPGVPTLLYNHMDRWKKIRQRWREASHRNQYRYRDSMKILKEMFERQ
;
A
#
# COMPACT_ATOMS: atom_id res chain seq x y z
N VAL A 1 8.21 -4.95 30.60
CA VAL A 1 7.68 -4.28 31.81
C VAL A 1 6.83 -3.13 31.34
N ALA A 2 5.51 -3.25 31.47
CA ALA A 2 4.56 -2.22 31.09
C ALA A 2 4.42 -1.27 32.28
N GLU A 3 5.10 -0.13 32.24
CA GLU A 3 4.91 0.91 33.25
C GLU A 3 3.67 1.74 32.94
N VAL A 4 2.86 1.83 33.98
CA VAL A 4 1.57 2.49 34.09
C VAL A 4 1.75 4.00 33.90
N MET A 5 0.99 4.57 32.98
CA MET A 5 1.00 6.00 32.65
C MET A 5 0.39 6.81 33.79
N ASN A 6 1.26 7.41 34.61
CA ASN A 6 0.88 8.45 35.57
C ASN A 6 0.67 9.78 34.83
N GLY A 7 -0.41 10.49 35.14
CA GLY A 7 -0.95 11.67 34.45
C GLY A 7 -0.11 12.95 34.51
N LYS A 8 1.16 12.91 34.10
CA LYS A 8 1.97 14.09 33.79
C LYS A 8 2.24 14.09 32.28
N CYS A 9 1.87 15.18 31.60
CA CYS A 9 2.20 15.37 30.19
C CYS A 9 3.73 15.29 30.06
N GLN A 10 4.26 14.19 29.51
CA GLN A 10 5.69 14.05 29.30
C GLN A 10 6.06 14.82 28.05
N ASP A 11 7.09 15.66 28.13
CA ASP A 11 7.64 16.31 26.95
C ASP A 11 8.22 15.25 26.00
N ILE A 12 7.73 15.25 24.76
CA ILE A 12 8.14 14.27 23.75
C ILE A 12 9.13 14.96 22.81
N TYR A 13 10.41 14.62 22.94
CA TYR A 13 11.48 15.19 22.12
C TYR A 13 11.72 14.41 20.82
N LYS A 14 11.19 13.18 20.70
CA LYS A 14 11.35 12.31 19.53
C LYS A 14 10.12 11.43 19.33
N LEU A 15 9.70 11.27 18.08
CA LEU A 15 8.66 10.32 17.71
C LEU A 15 9.19 8.87 17.76
N PRO A 16 8.34 7.88 18.05
CA PRO A 16 8.74 6.47 18.06
C PRO A 16 9.21 6.04 16.67
N VAL A 17 10.15 5.10 16.65
CA VAL A 17 10.63 4.51 15.40
C VAL A 17 9.48 3.80 14.67
N PRO A 18 9.34 3.97 13.34
CA PRO A 18 8.27 3.31 12.60
C PRO A 18 8.43 1.79 12.65
N THR A 19 7.31 1.05 12.57
CA THR A 19 7.36 -0.41 12.45
C THR A 19 8.27 -0.81 11.27
N PRO A 20 9.21 -1.76 11.42
CA PRO A 20 10.08 -2.19 10.33
C PRO A 20 9.30 -2.70 9.11
N CYS A 21 9.85 -2.54 7.91
CA CYS A 21 9.29 -3.17 6.72
C CYS A 21 9.51 -4.69 6.77
N SER A 22 8.59 -5.44 6.16
CA SER A 22 8.85 -6.84 5.84
C SER A 22 10.02 -6.96 4.86
N LEU A 23 10.73 -8.08 4.92
CA LEU A 23 11.83 -8.40 4.02
C LEU A 23 11.31 -9.25 2.85
N ASN A 24 11.92 -9.08 1.67
CA ASN A 24 11.68 -9.96 0.53
C ASN A 24 12.48 -11.27 0.67
N THR A 25 12.34 -12.17 -0.30
CA THR A 25 13.06 -13.46 -0.36
C THR A 25 14.59 -13.32 -0.42
N ARG A 26 15.11 -12.13 -0.75
CA ARG A 26 16.54 -11.80 -0.78
C ARG A 26 16.99 -11.03 0.47
N GLY A 27 16.13 -10.90 1.48
CA GLY A 27 16.44 -10.19 2.73
C GLY A 27 16.40 -8.67 2.63
N HIS A 28 15.99 -8.07 1.50
CA HIS A 28 15.89 -6.62 1.36
C HIS A 28 14.53 -6.10 1.85
N PRO A 29 14.48 -4.91 2.49
CA PRO A 29 13.22 -4.27 2.87
C PRO A 29 12.30 -4.06 1.68
N ILE A 30 11.05 -4.48 1.81
CA ILE A 30 10.02 -4.25 0.80
C ILE A 30 9.61 -2.77 0.87
N ASN A 31 9.67 -2.08 -0.27
CA ASN A 31 9.13 -0.73 -0.38
C ASN A 31 7.60 -0.80 -0.29
N LEU A 32 7.02 -0.26 0.79
CA LEU A 32 5.57 -0.26 1.00
C LEU A 32 4.85 0.91 0.32
N ARG A 33 5.58 1.92 -0.19
CA ARG A 33 4.96 3.10 -0.84
C ARG A 33 4.50 2.78 -2.26
N VAL A 34 5.20 1.88 -2.93
CA VAL A 34 4.90 1.49 -4.32
C VAL A 34 4.60 -0.01 -4.35
N PRO A 35 3.35 -0.42 -4.64
CA PRO A 35 3.02 -1.83 -4.73
C PRO A 35 3.71 -2.48 -5.93
N SER A 36 4.02 -3.77 -5.81
CA SER A 36 4.51 -4.56 -6.95
C SER A 36 3.47 -4.58 -8.08
N PRO A 37 3.89 -4.42 -9.35
CA PRO A 37 2.98 -4.42 -10.49
C PRO A 37 2.18 -5.71 -10.57
N LEU A 38 0.99 -5.62 -11.15
CA LEU A 38 0.25 -6.83 -11.54
C LEU A 38 1.01 -7.54 -12.66
N PRO A 39 1.00 -8.88 -12.68
CA PRO A 39 1.54 -9.63 -13.81
C PRO A 39 0.82 -9.20 -15.10
N PRO A 40 1.53 -9.16 -16.24
CA PRO A 40 0.91 -8.88 -17.53
C PRO A 40 -0.21 -9.89 -17.81
N THR A 41 -1.42 -9.39 -18.09
CA THR A 41 -2.54 -10.22 -18.56
C THR A 41 -2.61 -10.31 -20.08
N GLU A 42 -1.87 -9.47 -20.79
CA GLU A 42 -1.85 -9.46 -22.24
C GLU A 42 -1.05 -10.67 -22.72
N LYS A 43 -1.73 -11.54 -23.48
CA LYS A 43 -1.04 -12.49 -24.35
C LYS A 43 -0.17 -11.67 -25.29
N HIS A 44 1.01 -12.19 -25.63
CA HIS A 44 1.89 -11.55 -26.61
C HIS A 44 1.07 -11.15 -27.84
N LEU A 45 1.30 -9.92 -28.34
CA LEU A 45 0.53 -9.38 -29.44
C LEU A 45 0.71 -10.32 -30.66
N ASP A 46 -0.38 -10.97 -31.06
CA ASP A 46 -0.38 -11.92 -32.17
C ASP A 46 -0.95 -11.23 -33.41
N ILE A 47 -0.04 -10.78 -34.27
CA ILE A 47 -0.37 -10.08 -35.52
C ILE A 47 -1.04 -11.03 -36.52
N SER A 48 -0.87 -12.36 -36.35
CA SER A 48 -1.47 -13.39 -37.20
C SER A 48 -2.84 -13.89 -36.71
N MET A 49 -3.34 -13.35 -35.58
CA MET A 49 -4.59 -13.78 -34.99
C MET A 49 -5.77 -13.57 -35.95
N SER A 50 -6.56 -14.62 -36.18
CA SER A 50 -7.76 -14.51 -37.01
C SER A 50 -8.78 -13.55 -36.40
N ARG A 51 -9.53 -12.84 -37.26
CA ARG A 51 -10.55 -11.87 -36.82
C ARG A 51 -11.62 -12.51 -35.91
N SER A 52 -11.92 -13.79 -36.09
CA SER A 52 -12.87 -14.54 -35.25
C SER A 52 -12.41 -14.68 -33.79
N ASN A 53 -11.10 -14.59 -33.54
CA ASN A 53 -10.49 -14.79 -32.23
C ASN A 53 -10.20 -13.46 -31.51
N VAL A 54 -10.46 -12.33 -32.16
CA VAL A 54 -10.29 -10.99 -31.59
C VAL A 54 -11.38 -10.76 -30.53
N PRO A 55 -11.03 -10.45 -29.27
CA PRO A 55 -12.02 -10.10 -28.27
C PRO A 55 -12.81 -8.86 -28.70
N GLY A 56 -14.12 -8.86 -28.47
CA GLY A 56 -14.94 -7.68 -28.71
C GLY A 56 -14.52 -6.49 -27.86
N VAL A 57 -14.77 -5.27 -28.35
CA VAL A 57 -14.49 -4.01 -27.64
C VAL A 57 -15.07 -4.00 -26.20
N PRO A 58 -16.31 -4.47 -25.94
CA PRO A 58 -16.84 -4.51 -24.57
C PRO A 58 -16.02 -5.40 -23.64
N THR A 59 -15.53 -6.54 -24.13
CA THR A 59 -14.69 -7.46 -23.37
C THR A 59 -13.34 -6.83 -23.04
N LEU A 60 -12.71 -6.17 -24.01
CA LEU A 60 -11.45 -5.45 -23.80
C LEU A 60 -11.61 -4.34 -22.75
N LEU A 61 -12.67 -3.53 -22.87
CA LEU A 61 -12.96 -2.46 -21.92
C LEU A 61 -13.20 -3.01 -20.50
N TYR A 62 -14.02 -4.06 -20.36
CA TYR A 62 -14.28 -4.68 -19.08
C TYR A 62 -12.99 -5.22 -18.43
N ASN A 63 -12.16 -5.94 -19.19
CA ASN A 63 -10.89 -6.47 -18.70
C ASN A 63 -9.95 -5.35 -18.24
N HIS A 64 -9.91 -4.24 -18.97
CA HIS A 64 -9.13 -3.07 -18.61
C HIS A 64 -9.64 -2.41 -17.32
N MET A 65 -10.95 -2.23 -17.19
CA MET A 65 -11.57 -1.67 -15.98
C MET A 65 -11.32 -2.54 -14.75
N ASP A 66 -11.48 -3.85 -14.86
CA ASP A 66 -11.20 -4.80 -13.78
C ASP A 66 -9.72 -4.75 -13.34
N ARG A 67 -8.80 -4.74 -14.32
CA ARG A 67 -7.36 -4.60 -14.04
C ARG A 67 -7.06 -3.29 -13.32
N TRP A 68 -7.60 -2.17 -13.78
CA TRP A 68 -7.38 -0.88 -13.11
C TRP A 68 -7.98 -0.81 -11.72
N LYS A 69 -9.13 -1.45 -11.49
CA LYS A 69 -9.71 -1.59 -10.15
C LYS A 69 -8.71 -2.29 -9.22
N LYS A 70 -8.11 -3.40 -9.66
CA LYS A 70 -7.08 -4.13 -8.90
C LYS A 70 -5.81 -3.29 -8.66
N ILE A 71 -5.35 -2.55 -9.66
CA ILE A 71 -4.19 -1.64 -9.52
C ILE A 71 -4.46 -0.60 -8.45
N ARG A 72 -5.59 0.13 -8.55
CA ARG A 72 -5.96 1.16 -7.57
C ARG A 72 -6.10 0.59 -6.17
N GLN A 73 -6.68 -0.61 -6.05
CA GLN A 73 -6.81 -1.30 -4.77
C GLN A 73 -5.43 -1.59 -4.13
N ARG A 74 -4.46 -2.12 -4.91
CA ARG A 74 -3.09 -2.35 -4.41
C ARG A 74 -2.39 -1.08 -3.95
N TRP A 75 -2.59 0.03 -4.66
CA TRP A 75 -2.06 1.34 -4.27
C TRP A 75 -2.68 1.83 -2.95
N ARG A 76 -4.00 1.66 -2.79
CA ARG A 76 -4.70 1.99 -1.55
C ARG A 76 -4.16 1.18 -0.37
N GLU A 77 -4.02 -0.14 -0.53
CA GLU A 77 -3.50 -1.03 0.50
C GLU A 77 -2.04 -0.75 0.84
N ALA A 78 -1.19 -0.45 -0.15
CA ALA A 78 0.19 -0.02 0.04
C ALA A 78 0.26 1.27 0.87
N SER A 79 -0.54 2.27 0.50
CA SER A 79 -0.65 3.53 1.25
C SER A 79 -1.10 3.31 2.70
N HIS A 80 -2.16 2.52 2.92
CA HIS A 80 -2.64 2.19 4.27
C HIS A 80 -1.57 1.47 5.10
N ARG A 81 -0.88 0.47 4.54
CA ARG A 81 0.22 -0.23 5.23
C ARG A 81 1.36 0.72 5.56
N ASN A 82 1.71 1.61 4.65
CA ASN A 82 2.75 2.62 4.89
C ASN A 82 2.33 3.59 6.01
N GLN A 83 1.09 4.07 6.04
CA GLN A 83 0.58 4.93 7.13
C GLN A 83 0.56 4.19 8.47
N TYR A 84 0.14 2.93 8.48
CA TYR A 84 0.07 2.12 9.70
C TYR A 84 1.43 1.98 10.41
N ARG A 85 2.55 2.00 9.66
CA ARG A 85 3.90 2.00 10.24
C ARG A 85 4.18 3.16 11.18
N TYR A 86 3.47 4.27 11.00
CA TYR A 86 3.61 5.49 11.78
C TYR A 86 2.43 5.69 12.75
N ARG A 87 1.59 4.66 12.99
CA ARG A 87 0.38 4.76 13.81
C ARG A 87 0.66 5.35 15.19
N ASP A 88 1.71 4.88 15.86
CA ASP A 88 2.02 5.32 17.23
C ASP A 88 2.54 6.76 17.25
N SER A 89 3.35 7.14 16.25
CA SER A 89 3.77 8.53 16.04
C SER A 89 2.56 9.44 15.77
N MET A 90 1.61 8.98 14.94
CA MET A 90 0.41 9.73 14.61
C MET A 90 -0.52 9.92 15.82
N LYS A 91 -0.62 8.92 16.68
CA LYS A 91 -1.36 9.01 17.94
C LYS A 91 -0.79 10.12 18.84
N ILE A 92 0.53 10.14 19.00
CA ILE A 92 1.23 11.19 19.77
C ILE A 92 0.93 12.58 19.20
N LEU A 93 1.12 12.76 17.89
CA LEU A 93 0.89 14.06 17.24
C LEU A 93 -0.57 14.52 17.38
N LYS A 94 -1.52 13.59 17.27
CA LYS A 94 -2.94 13.88 17.46
C LYS A 94 -3.25 14.31 18.90
N GLU A 95 -2.74 13.59 19.89
CA GLU A 95 -2.91 13.95 21.29
C GLU A 95 -2.27 15.30 21.63
N MET A 96 -1.12 15.64 21.04
CA MET A 96 -0.50 16.96 21.21
C MET A 96 -1.38 18.08 20.65
N PHE A 97 -1.93 17.88 19.45
CA PHE A 97 -2.76 18.86 18.78
C PHE A 97 -4.09 19.09 19.50
N GLU A 98 -4.75 18.01 19.95
CA GLU A 98 -6.06 18.08 20.64
C GLU A 98 -5.98 18.66 22.06
N ARG A 99 -4.79 18.79 22.62
CA ARG A 99 -4.55 19.40 23.95
C ARG A 99 -4.32 20.91 23.89
N GLN A 100 -4.14 21.49 22.70
CA GLN A 100 -4.05 22.93 22.48
C GLN A 100 -5.46 23.54 22.40
#